data_AF-A0A172U629-F1
#
_entry.id   AF-A0A172U629-F1
#
_cell.length_a   1.000
_cell.length_b   1.000
_cell.length_c   1.000
_cell.angle_alpha   90.00
_cell.angle_beta   90.00
_cell.angle_gamma   90.00
#
_symmetry.space_group_name_H-M   'P 1'
#
loop_
_entity.id
_entity.type
_entity.pdbx_description
1 polymer ?
#
loop_
_entity_poly.entity_id
_entity_poly.type
_entity_poly.pdbx_seq_one_letter_code
_entity_poly.pdbx_strand_id
1 'polypeptide(L)'
;MSGFGPKRLVGILLLGLAGCADMAVIDGTLVFKGGDWACVGSVEAPAAGLEPIDDVKLVEIARGAPGEGKLCTGKAYLVQQALTVYRVWDSSRRGSEFGSWWSFSPPAAGLDAYREAEAICPEWSAPDRLSVCKIKPGARIAVGPGQSAQCADGSSYPPAAANQVYIPNDAGKGNIFVENCAPAVPWPQ
;
A
#
# COMPACT_ATOMS: atom_id res chain seq x y z
N MET A 1 69.07 -30.28 22.59
CA MET A 1 69.67 -29.56 21.44
C MET A 1 68.61 -29.43 20.36
N SER A 2 68.64 -28.32 19.62
CA SER A 2 67.70 -27.89 18.58
C SER A 2 66.53 -27.03 19.06
N GLY A 3 66.76 -25.71 19.04
CA GLY A 3 65.73 -24.69 19.11
C GLY A 3 65.21 -24.32 17.72
N PHE A 4 64.04 -23.68 17.68
CA PHE A 4 63.51 -22.97 16.52
C PHE A 4 62.77 -21.72 17.03
N GLY A 5 63.16 -20.56 16.50
CA GLY A 5 62.74 -19.24 16.98
C GLY A 5 61.28 -18.85 16.66
N PRO A 6 60.79 -17.75 17.25
CA PRO A 6 59.41 -17.32 17.09
C PRO A 6 59.20 -16.66 15.72
N LYS A 7 58.35 -17.27 14.89
CA LYS A 7 57.81 -16.66 13.67
C LYS A 7 56.79 -15.60 14.07
N ARG A 8 57.08 -14.32 13.78
CA ARG A 8 56.12 -13.22 13.85
C ARG A 8 55.07 -13.44 12.76
N LEU A 9 53.85 -13.82 13.13
CA LEU A 9 52.70 -13.70 12.24
C LEU A 9 52.16 -12.28 12.35
N VAL A 10 52.39 -11.50 11.30
CA VAL A 10 51.58 -10.32 10.97
C VAL A 10 50.32 -10.85 10.28
N GLY A 11 49.15 -10.63 10.89
CA GLY A 11 47.85 -11.11 10.38
C GLY A 11 46.82 -9.99 10.45
N ILE A 12 46.69 -9.31 9.30
CA ILE A 12 45.77 -8.25 8.88
C ILE A 12 44.41 -8.26 9.60
N LEU A 13 44.08 -7.13 10.25
CA LEU A 13 42.76 -6.79 10.78
C LEU A 13 41.89 -6.25 9.62
N LEU A 14 40.98 -7.08 9.10
CA LEU A 14 39.93 -6.65 8.16
C LEU A 14 38.72 -6.20 8.97
N LEU A 15 38.57 -4.89 9.18
CA LEU A 15 37.32 -4.28 9.62
C LEU A 15 36.33 -4.27 8.45
N GLY A 16 35.49 -5.31 8.38
CA GLY A 16 34.28 -5.29 7.56
C GLY A 16 33.19 -4.51 8.28
N LEU A 17 32.85 -3.31 7.77
CA LEU A 17 31.60 -2.64 8.11
C LEU A 17 30.44 -3.43 7.50
N ALA A 18 29.90 -4.39 8.26
CA ALA A 18 28.61 -4.99 7.96
C ALA A 18 27.52 -4.04 8.49
N GLY A 19 26.75 -3.43 7.59
CA GLY A 19 25.52 -2.75 7.94
C GLY A 19 24.56 -3.72 8.62
N CYS A 20 23.88 -3.28 9.68
CA CYS A 20 22.90 -4.07 10.40
C CYS A 20 21.70 -4.37 9.50
N ALA A 21 21.69 -5.53 8.85
CA ALA A 21 20.47 -6.15 8.35
C ALA A 21 19.89 -7.01 9.47
N ASP A 22 18.64 -6.74 9.88
CA ASP A 22 17.91 -7.58 10.82
C ASP A 22 17.55 -8.92 10.15
N MET A 23 18.43 -9.89 10.34
CA MET A 23 18.22 -11.27 9.87
C MET A 23 17.43 -12.05 10.92
N ALA A 24 16.30 -12.64 10.52
CA ALA A 24 15.60 -13.61 11.33
C ALA A 24 15.86 -15.02 10.77
N VAL A 25 16.24 -15.96 11.62
CA VAL A 25 16.27 -17.38 11.24
C VAL A 25 14.94 -17.99 11.66
N ILE A 26 14.16 -18.45 10.70
CA ILE A 26 12.93 -19.21 10.96
C ILE A 26 13.13 -20.60 10.35
N ASP A 27 13.09 -21.63 11.19
CA ASP A 27 13.24 -23.05 10.81
C ASP A 27 14.50 -23.34 9.95
N GLY A 28 15.66 -22.89 10.42
CA GLY A 28 16.94 -23.09 9.73
C GLY A 28 17.12 -22.30 8.44
N THR A 29 16.12 -21.52 8.02
CA THR A 29 16.17 -20.67 6.83
C THR A 29 16.43 -19.22 7.25
N LEU A 30 17.41 -18.60 6.59
CA LEU A 30 17.66 -17.16 6.72
C LEU A 30 16.53 -16.41 6.02
N VAL A 31 15.70 -15.72 6.79
CA VAL A 31 14.62 -14.86 6.30
C VAL A 31 15.05 -13.41 6.51
N PHE A 32 15.14 -12.67 5.40
CA PHE A 32 15.22 -11.22 5.45
C PHE A 32 13.84 -10.69 5.91
N LYS A 33 13.78 -9.97 7.04
CA LYS A 33 12.59 -9.14 7.34
C LYS A 33 12.37 -8.24 6.12
N GLY A 34 11.14 -8.29 5.57
CA GLY A 34 10.80 -7.84 4.22
C GLY A 34 11.56 -6.59 3.77
N GLY A 35 12.21 -6.72 2.61
CA GLY A 35 13.05 -5.68 2.06
C GLY A 35 12.29 -4.36 1.97
N ASP A 36 12.95 -3.28 2.40
CA ASP A 36 12.55 -1.92 2.09
C ASP A 36 12.64 -1.74 0.57
N TRP A 37 11.61 -2.16 -0.15
CA TRP A 37 11.45 -1.80 -1.54
C TRP A 37 11.34 -0.28 -1.57
N ALA A 38 12.23 0.38 -2.31
CA ALA A 38 12.20 1.82 -2.44
C ALA A 38 10.86 2.21 -3.08
N CYS A 39 9.91 2.67 -2.27
CA CYS A 39 8.63 3.13 -2.74
C CYS A 39 8.83 4.32 -3.68
N VAL A 40 8.01 4.37 -4.72
CA VAL A 40 7.95 5.54 -5.59
C VAL A 40 7.03 6.55 -4.92
N GLY A 41 7.51 7.76 -4.70
CA GLY A 41 6.75 8.82 -4.02
C GLY A 41 6.83 8.74 -2.49
N SER A 42 5.96 9.51 -1.84
CA SER A 42 5.91 9.63 -0.38
C SER A 42 4.47 9.61 0.11
N VAL A 43 4.28 9.45 1.42
CA VAL A 43 2.93 9.51 2.01
C VAL A 43 2.44 10.95 1.98
N GLU A 44 1.41 11.19 1.17
CA GLU A 44 0.78 12.50 0.99
C GLU A 44 -0.70 12.38 1.32
N ALA A 45 -1.13 13.10 2.36
CA ALA A 45 -2.51 13.13 2.82
C ALA A 45 -2.94 14.59 3.05
N PRO A 46 -4.24 14.93 2.92
CA PRO A 46 -4.74 16.26 3.23
C PRO A 46 -4.35 16.66 4.67
N ALA A 47 -3.78 17.86 4.83
CA ALA A 47 -3.36 18.34 6.15
C ALA A 47 -4.55 18.63 7.08
N ALA A 48 -5.70 19.01 6.52
CA ALA A 48 -6.91 19.28 7.28
C ALA A 48 -7.78 18.02 7.41
N GLY A 49 -8.36 17.82 8.61
CA GLY A 49 -9.31 16.73 8.86
C GLY A 49 -8.69 15.35 9.10
N LEU A 50 -7.36 15.24 9.11
CA LEU A 50 -6.62 14.02 9.46
C LEU A 50 -5.65 14.28 10.61
N GLU A 51 -5.66 13.39 11.59
CA GLU A 51 -4.67 13.33 12.66
C GLU A 51 -3.83 12.07 12.49
N PRO A 52 -2.49 12.16 12.37
CA PRO A 52 -1.63 10.97 12.34
C PRO A 52 -1.77 10.16 13.63
N ILE A 53 -1.86 8.83 13.50
CA ILE A 53 -1.93 7.91 14.65
C ILE A 53 -0.95 6.75 14.47
N ASP A 54 -0.54 6.15 15.60
CA ASP A 54 0.31 4.96 15.62
C ASP A 54 -0.55 3.68 15.54
N ASP A 55 -1.08 3.38 14.35
CA ASP A 55 -1.80 2.12 14.07
C ASP A 55 -1.02 1.26 13.05
N VAL A 56 0.06 0.63 13.53
CA VAL A 56 0.95 -0.20 12.71
C VAL A 56 0.20 -1.34 12.05
N LYS A 57 -0.75 -1.96 12.76
CA LYS A 57 -1.54 -3.09 12.24
C LYS A 57 -2.39 -2.68 11.03
N LEU A 58 -3.01 -1.50 11.08
CA LEU A 58 -3.78 -0.97 9.96
C LEU A 58 -2.89 -0.78 8.72
N VAL A 59 -1.69 -0.22 8.90
CA VAL A 59 -0.71 -0.05 7.82
C VAL A 59 -0.24 -1.40 7.29
N GLU A 60 0.06 -2.38 8.15
CA GLU A 60 0.47 -3.72 7.75
C GLU A 60 -0.60 -4.43 6.91
N ILE A 61 -1.88 -4.30 7.28
CA ILE A 61 -3.01 -4.84 6.50
C ILE A 61 -3.10 -4.18 5.12
N ALA A 62 -2.88 -2.86 5.06
CA ALA A 62 -2.95 -2.08 3.83
C ALA A 62 -1.72 -2.26 2.93
N ARG A 63 -0.61 -2.83 3.42
CA ARG A 63 0.59 -3.01 2.62
C ARG A 63 0.56 -4.30 1.80
N GLY A 64 1.20 -4.24 0.64
CA GLY A 64 1.40 -5.38 -0.26
C GLY A 64 2.87 -5.60 -0.59
N ALA A 65 3.24 -6.86 -0.84
CA ALA A 65 4.52 -7.16 -1.47
C ALA A 65 4.50 -6.69 -2.95
N PRO A 66 5.66 -6.48 -3.60
CA PRO A 66 5.72 -6.18 -5.02
C PRO A 66 4.91 -7.18 -5.86
N GLY A 67 4.06 -6.67 -6.74
CA GLY A 67 3.16 -7.47 -7.57
C GLY A 67 1.77 -7.73 -6.97
N GLU A 68 1.52 -7.39 -5.70
CA GLU A 68 0.21 -7.61 -5.06
C GLU A 68 -0.76 -6.42 -5.18
N GLY A 69 -0.32 -5.30 -5.75
CA GLY A 69 -0.98 -4.01 -5.58
C GLY A 69 -0.97 -3.57 -4.11
N LYS A 70 -2.00 -2.82 -3.68
CA LYS A 70 -2.10 -2.21 -2.34
C LYS A 70 -1.08 -1.08 -2.12
N LEU A 71 -0.79 -0.73 -0.87
CA LEU A 71 0.21 0.28 -0.52
C LEU A 71 1.62 -0.30 -0.52
N CYS A 72 2.60 0.45 -1.02
CA CYS A 72 4.03 0.13 -0.85
C CYS A 72 4.48 0.40 0.59
N THR A 73 4.13 1.58 1.09
CA THR A 73 4.30 2.03 2.48
C THR A 73 3.09 2.89 2.86
N GLY A 74 2.93 3.24 4.13
CA GLY A 74 1.83 4.11 4.53
C GLY A 74 1.94 4.64 5.94
N LYS A 75 1.04 5.58 6.25
CA LYS A 75 0.79 6.06 7.61
C LYS A 75 -0.69 5.91 7.94
N ALA A 76 -0.98 5.64 9.21
CA ALA A 76 -2.34 5.61 9.70
C ALA A 76 -2.79 7.00 10.15
N TYR A 77 -4.07 7.28 9.94
CA TYR A 77 -4.70 8.54 10.33
C TYR A 77 -6.06 8.28 10.98
N LEU A 78 -6.39 9.09 11.98
CA LEU A 78 -7.74 9.27 12.49
C LEU A 78 -8.40 10.41 11.73
N VAL A 79 -9.59 10.14 11.19
CA VAL A 79 -10.40 11.14 10.48
C VAL A 79 -11.09 12.03 11.50
N GLN A 80 -10.71 13.30 11.53
CA GLN A 80 -11.28 14.31 12.43
C GLN A 80 -12.48 15.04 11.82
N GLN A 81 -12.55 15.10 10.49
CA GLN A 81 -13.60 15.79 9.74
C GLN A 81 -13.98 14.98 8.49
N ALA A 82 -15.19 15.17 7.98
CA ALA A 82 -15.65 14.42 6.82
C ALA A 82 -14.86 14.79 5.54
N LEU A 83 -14.14 13.83 4.96
CA LEU A 83 -13.28 14.02 3.78
C LEU A 83 -13.88 13.38 2.53
N THR A 84 -13.83 14.06 1.39
CA THR A 84 -14.25 13.47 0.12
C THR A 84 -13.31 12.37 -0.30
N VAL A 85 -13.87 11.25 -0.76
CA VAL A 85 -13.13 10.16 -1.40
C VAL A 85 -13.85 9.66 -2.64
N TYR A 86 -13.06 9.17 -3.58
CA TYR A 86 -13.47 8.67 -4.88
C TYR A 86 -13.11 7.19 -4.99
N ARG A 87 -13.99 6.41 -5.61
CA ARG A 87 -13.73 5.00 -5.91
C ARG A 87 -14.37 4.63 -7.23
N VAL A 88 -13.57 4.06 -8.12
CA VAL A 88 -14.09 3.37 -9.29
C VAL A 88 -14.27 1.89 -8.95
N TRP A 89 -15.40 1.31 -9.34
CA TRP A 89 -15.77 -0.06 -8.99
C TRP A 89 -16.51 -0.75 -10.14
N ASP A 90 -16.56 -2.08 -10.05
CA ASP A 90 -17.16 -2.96 -11.04
C ASP A 90 -18.61 -3.26 -10.64
N SER A 91 -19.56 -2.75 -11.43
CA SER A 91 -20.99 -2.88 -11.17
C SER A 91 -21.51 -4.31 -11.28
N SER A 92 -20.79 -5.21 -11.97
CA SER A 92 -21.08 -6.64 -11.96
C SER A 92 -20.81 -7.29 -10.60
N ARG A 93 -19.95 -6.65 -9.78
CA ARG A 93 -19.59 -7.06 -8.42
C ARG A 93 -20.13 -6.04 -7.42
N ARG A 94 -21.45 -5.99 -7.23
CA ARG A 94 -22.12 -4.99 -6.37
C ARG A 94 -21.55 -4.84 -4.96
N GLY A 95 -21.06 -5.92 -4.35
CA GLY A 95 -20.41 -5.87 -3.04
C GLY A 95 -19.11 -5.03 -3.01
N SER A 96 -18.54 -4.70 -4.18
CA SER A 96 -17.34 -3.89 -4.33
C SER A 96 -17.61 -2.38 -4.27
N GLU A 97 -18.86 -1.93 -4.28
CA GLU A 97 -19.21 -0.49 -4.27
C GLU A 97 -18.55 0.26 -3.11
N PHE A 98 -18.54 -0.34 -1.91
CA PHE A 98 -17.91 0.23 -0.71
C PHE A 98 -16.66 -0.53 -0.28
N GLY A 99 -15.90 -1.09 -1.23
CA GLY A 99 -14.65 -1.79 -0.92
C GLY A 99 -13.60 -0.90 -0.22
N SER A 100 -12.44 -1.48 0.08
CA SER A 100 -11.47 -0.82 0.96
C SER A 100 -10.61 0.26 0.30
N TRP A 101 -10.51 0.28 -1.03
CA TRP A 101 -9.57 1.13 -1.77
C TRP A 101 -10.26 2.36 -2.35
N TRP A 102 -9.74 3.53 -2.01
CA TRP A 102 -10.27 4.85 -2.38
C TRP A 102 -9.12 5.81 -2.73
N SER A 103 -9.46 6.97 -3.28
CA SER A 103 -8.52 8.09 -3.49
C SER A 103 -9.11 9.40 -2.96
N PHE A 104 -8.26 10.34 -2.56
CA PHE A 104 -8.68 11.71 -2.23
C PHE A 104 -8.92 12.58 -3.46
N SER A 105 -8.42 12.15 -4.62
CA SER A 105 -8.55 12.86 -5.90
C SER A 105 -9.47 12.11 -6.85
N PRO A 106 -10.14 12.80 -7.79
CA PRO A 106 -10.85 12.14 -8.87
C PRO A 106 -9.92 11.18 -9.63
N PRO A 107 -10.43 10.03 -10.11
CA PRO A 107 -9.63 9.06 -10.84
C PRO A 107 -9.14 9.65 -12.17
N ALA A 108 -8.06 9.07 -12.71
CA ALA A 108 -7.62 9.37 -14.06
C ALA A 108 -8.75 9.14 -15.08
N ALA A 109 -8.77 9.96 -16.14
CA ALA A 109 -9.71 9.78 -17.23
C ALA A 109 -9.30 8.60 -18.11
N GLY A 110 -10.24 7.70 -18.39
CA GLY A 110 -10.02 6.50 -19.19
C GLY A 110 -9.54 5.28 -18.39
N LEU A 111 -9.90 4.09 -18.89
CA LEU A 111 -9.68 2.82 -18.19
C LEU A 111 -8.18 2.49 -18.04
N ASP A 112 -7.39 2.66 -19.09
CA ASP A 112 -5.98 2.25 -19.09
C ASP A 112 -5.14 3.14 -18.16
N ALA A 113 -5.33 4.47 -18.24
CA ALA A 113 -4.66 5.41 -17.35
C ALA A 113 -5.03 5.19 -15.87
N TYR A 114 -6.29 4.85 -15.60
CA TYR A 114 -6.71 4.48 -14.25
C TYR A 114 -6.04 3.20 -13.76
N ARG A 115 -5.98 2.16 -14.60
CA ARG A 115 -5.31 0.90 -14.24
C ARG A 115 -3.84 1.10 -13.96
N GLU A 116 -3.17 1.94 -14.74
CA GLU A 116 -1.76 2.29 -14.51
C GLU A 116 -1.57 3.08 -13.22
N ALA A 117 -2.41 4.08 -12.96
CA ALA A 117 -2.30 4.92 -11.76
C ALA A 117 -2.59 4.16 -10.46
N GLU A 118 -3.56 3.24 -10.48
CA GLU A 118 -4.03 2.53 -9.29
C GLU A 118 -3.52 1.08 -9.21
N ALA A 119 -2.71 0.64 -10.18
CA ALA A 119 -2.20 -0.73 -10.33
C ALA A 119 -3.31 -1.80 -10.29
N ILE A 120 -4.36 -1.62 -11.11
CA ILE A 120 -5.53 -2.51 -11.13
C ILE A 120 -5.45 -3.51 -12.28
N CYS A 121 -5.26 -4.78 -11.94
CA CYS A 121 -5.26 -5.86 -12.92
C CYS A 121 -6.64 -6.09 -13.57
N PRO A 122 -6.71 -6.42 -14.87
CA PRO A 122 -7.97 -6.64 -15.57
C PRO A 122 -8.88 -7.71 -14.95
N GLU A 123 -8.31 -8.79 -14.40
CA GLU A 123 -9.04 -9.89 -13.77
C GLU A 123 -9.57 -9.54 -12.38
N TRP A 124 -8.99 -8.53 -11.72
CA TRP A 124 -9.46 -8.07 -10.40
C TRP A 124 -10.74 -7.25 -10.52
N SER A 125 -10.88 -6.47 -11.58
CA SER A 125 -12.03 -5.57 -11.75
C SER A 125 -12.22 -5.15 -13.21
N ALA A 126 -13.48 -5.10 -13.64
CA ALA A 126 -13.92 -4.38 -14.84
C ALA A 126 -14.63 -3.08 -14.40
N PRO A 127 -13.90 -2.06 -13.93
CA PRO A 127 -14.51 -0.89 -13.32
C PRO A 127 -15.32 -0.07 -14.33
N ASP A 128 -16.57 0.22 -13.98
CA ASP A 128 -17.52 0.93 -14.85
C ASP A 128 -18.42 1.94 -14.12
N ARG A 129 -18.22 2.10 -12.80
CA ARG A 129 -18.96 3.05 -11.97
C ARG A 129 -18.03 3.84 -11.08
N LEU A 130 -18.36 5.11 -10.88
CA LEU A 130 -17.69 6.00 -9.95
C LEU A 130 -18.61 6.33 -8.78
N SER A 131 -18.13 6.09 -7.56
CA SER A 131 -18.75 6.54 -6.32
C SER A 131 -17.94 7.67 -5.71
N VAL A 132 -18.64 8.69 -5.21
CA VAL A 132 -18.06 9.82 -4.47
C VAL A 132 -18.75 9.88 -3.11
N CYS A 133 -17.97 9.70 -2.05
CA CYS A 133 -18.48 9.62 -0.69
C CYS A 133 -17.69 10.52 0.27
N LYS A 134 -18.13 10.59 1.52
CA LYS A 134 -17.41 11.19 2.63
C LYS A 134 -16.92 10.12 3.60
N ILE A 135 -15.67 10.17 4.03
CA ILE A 135 -15.20 9.34 5.15
C ILE A 135 -15.82 9.84 6.44
N LYS A 136 -16.34 8.94 7.27
CA LYS A 136 -16.92 9.25 8.58
C LYS A 136 -15.85 9.79 9.53
N PRO A 137 -16.10 10.89 10.26
CA PRO A 137 -15.29 11.26 11.42
C PRO A 137 -15.19 10.09 12.42
N GLY A 138 -14.01 9.90 13.01
CA GLY A 138 -13.68 8.78 13.89
C GLY A 138 -13.18 7.53 13.17
N ALA A 139 -13.27 7.46 11.84
CA ALA A 139 -12.71 6.35 11.08
C ALA A 139 -11.16 6.36 11.14
N ARG A 140 -10.58 5.17 11.18
CA ARG A 140 -9.13 4.98 11.01
C ARG A 140 -8.85 4.53 9.58
N ILE A 141 -7.90 5.18 8.93
CA ILE A 141 -7.51 4.91 7.55
C ILE A 141 -6.00 4.77 7.43
N ALA A 142 -5.52 4.11 6.39
CA ALA A 142 -4.11 4.16 6.00
C ALA A 142 -3.97 4.85 4.65
N VAL A 143 -2.93 5.66 4.49
CA VAL A 143 -2.65 6.41 3.26
C VAL A 143 -1.20 6.17 2.87
N GLY A 144 -0.94 6.00 1.58
CA GLY A 144 0.41 5.90 1.06
C GLY A 144 0.48 5.66 -0.46
N PRO A 145 1.68 5.67 -1.04
CA PRO A 145 1.87 5.39 -2.46
C PRO A 145 1.54 3.94 -2.81
N GLY A 146 1.04 3.73 -4.04
CA GLY A 146 0.68 2.42 -4.57
C GLY A 146 1.89 1.51 -4.85
N GLN A 147 1.72 0.22 -4.58
CA GLN A 147 2.67 -0.83 -4.93
C GLN A 147 2.41 -1.35 -6.36
N SER A 148 3.43 -1.97 -6.98
CA SER A 148 3.26 -2.66 -8.26
C SER A 148 2.24 -3.79 -8.21
N ALA A 149 1.66 -4.11 -9.37
CA ALA A 149 0.78 -5.25 -9.55
C ALA A 149 1.29 -6.14 -10.69
N GLN A 150 1.24 -7.46 -10.48
CA GLN A 150 1.52 -8.47 -11.49
C GLN A 150 0.21 -9.19 -11.81
N CYS A 151 -0.20 -9.14 -13.07
CA CYS A 151 -1.50 -9.63 -13.50
C CYS A 151 -1.42 -11.03 -14.14
N ALA A 152 -2.54 -11.74 -14.13
CA ALA A 152 -2.67 -13.12 -14.61
C ALA A 152 -2.48 -13.26 -16.13
N ASP A 153 -2.73 -12.19 -16.89
CA ASP A 153 -2.48 -12.13 -18.33
C ASP A 153 -1.00 -11.86 -18.69
N GLY A 154 -0.13 -11.77 -17.68
CA GLY A 154 1.29 -11.48 -17.83
C GLY A 154 1.62 -9.99 -17.88
N SER A 155 0.63 -9.10 -17.91
CA SER A 155 0.85 -7.66 -17.78
C SER A 155 1.28 -7.28 -16.36
N SER A 156 1.91 -6.12 -16.21
CA SER A 156 2.35 -5.60 -14.92
C SER A 156 2.21 -4.09 -14.87
N TYR A 157 1.83 -3.56 -13.71
CA TYR A 157 1.81 -2.13 -13.43
C TYR A 157 2.95 -1.78 -12.46
N PRO A 158 3.72 -0.70 -12.71
CA PRO A 158 4.79 -0.28 -11.82
C PRO A 158 4.23 0.30 -10.50
N PRO A 159 5.05 0.44 -9.45
CA PRO A 159 4.66 1.20 -8.26
C PRO A 159 4.39 2.66 -8.63
N ALA A 160 3.42 3.29 -7.98
CA ALA A 160 2.94 4.63 -8.31
C ALA A 160 3.15 5.60 -7.14
N ALA A 161 3.58 6.84 -7.45
CA ALA A 161 3.65 7.92 -6.47
C ALA A 161 2.27 8.39 -5.99
N ALA A 162 1.21 8.10 -6.77
CA ALA A 162 -0.16 8.44 -6.41
C ALA A 162 -0.53 7.75 -5.09
N ASN A 163 -1.07 8.53 -4.16
CA ASN A 163 -1.47 8.02 -2.85
C ASN A 163 -2.86 7.39 -2.95
N GLN A 164 -2.97 6.17 -2.44
CA GLN A 164 -4.22 5.47 -2.25
C GLN A 164 -4.64 5.54 -0.77
N VAL A 165 -5.94 5.42 -0.54
CA VAL A 165 -6.57 5.47 0.78
C VAL A 165 -7.19 4.11 1.06
N TYR A 166 -6.62 3.42 2.05
CA TYR A 166 -7.20 2.21 2.61
C TYR A 166 -8.18 2.57 3.73
N ILE A 167 -9.44 2.25 3.52
CA ILE A 167 -10.52 2.33 4.50
C ILE A 167 -10.92 0.89 4.83
N PRO A 168 -10.95 0.45 6.10
CA PRO A 168 -11.24 -0.94 6.48
C PRO A 168 -12.74 -1.28 6.37
N ASN A 169 -13.38 -0.89 5.27
CA ASN A 169 -14.74 -1.26 4.96
C ASN A 169 -14.85 -2.78 4.76
N ASP A 170 -15.87 -3.37 5.39
CA ASP A 170 -16.28 -4.75 5.23
C ASP A 170 -17.82 -4.77 5.21
N ALA A 171 -18.38 -4.70 4.00
CA ALA A 171 -19.82 -4.67 3.79
C ALA A 171 -20.50 -5.96 4.28
N GLY A 172 -19.80 -7.09 4.23
CA GLY A 172 -20.30 -8.38 4.71
C GLY A 172 -20.50 -8.42 6.23
N LYS A 173 -19.76 -7.59 6.97
CA LYS A 173 -19.88 -7.42 8.43
C LYS A 173 -20.60 -6.12 8.84
N GLY A 174 -21.11 -5.35 7.88
CA GLY A 174 -21.76 -4.07 8.15
C GLY A 174 -20.82 -2.94 8.56
N ASN A 175 -19.49 -3.12 8.42
CA ASN A 175 -18.51 -2.11 8.74
C ASN A 175 -18.30 -1.19 7.54
N ILE A 176 -19.06 -0.12 7.44
CA ILE A 176 -18.92 0.89 6.37
C ILE A 176 -18.55 2.24 6.99
N PHE A 177 -17.35 2.72 6.69
CA PHE A 177 -16.77 3.96 7.21
C PHE A 177 -16.88 5.15 6.24
N VAL A 178 -17.67 5.00 5.18
CA VAL A 178 -18.04 6.08 4.27
C VAL A 178 -19.54 6.35 4.35
N GLU A 179 -19.95 7.57 4.04
CA GLU A 179 -21.35 8.02 4.05
C GLU A 179 -21.56 9.19 3.08
N ASN A 180 -22.81 9.70 3.03
CA ASN A 180 -23.18 10.85 2.20
C ASN A 180 -22.70 10.71 0.75
N CYS A 181 -22.86 9.49 0.21
CA CYS A 181 -22.44 9.16 -1.14
C CYS A 181 -23.37 9.79 -2.17
N ALA A 182 -22.80 10.44 -3.18
CA ALA A 182 -23.54 10.81 -4.37
C ALA A 182 -24.00 9.54 -5.11
N PRO A 183 -25.10 9.61 -5.91
CA PRO A 183 -25.49 8.50 -6.76
C PRO A 183 -24.33 8.07 -7.65
N ALA A 184 -24.04 6.76 -7.69
CA ALA A 184 -22.97 6.24 -8.53
C ALA A 184 -23.27 6.51 -10.00
N VAL A 185 -22.30 7.06 -10.72
CA VAL A 185 -22.44 7.43 -12.14
C VAL A 185 -21.65 6.46 -13.03
N PRO A 186 -22.04 6.30 -14.32
CA PRO A 186 -21.22 5.60 -15.30
C PRO A 186 -19.81 6.20 -15.38
N TRP A 187 -18.82 5.32 -15.54
CA TRP A 187 -17.42 5.64 -15.76
C TRP A 187 -16.85 4.59 -16.74
N PRO A 188 -15.89 4.91 -17.64
CA PRO A 188 -15.19 6.19 -17.82
C PRO A 188 -16.10 7.30 -18.37
N GLN A 189 -15.72 8.55 -18.10
CA GLN A 189 -16.33 9.76 -18.67
C GLN A 189 -15.45 10.34 -19.77
#